data_AF-A0A9Q0U9C5-F1
#
_entry.id   AF-A0A9Q0U9C5-F1
#
_cell.length_a   1.000
_cell.length_b   1.000
_cell.length_c   1.000
_cell.angle_alpha   90.00
_cell.angle_beta   90.00
_cell.angle_gamma   90.00
#
_symmetry.space_group_name_H-M   'P 1'
#
loop_
_entity.id
_entity.type
_entity.pdbx_description
1 polymer ?
#
loop_
_entity_poly.entity_id
_entity_poly.type
_entity_poly.pdbx_seq_one_letter_code
_entity_poly.pdbx_strand_id
1 'polypeptide(L)' 'MSPEALHMTSIPDFLILPSDMKYFIKVVSLVEGQGQRKSICINPGTLAKGEGVGTFAELKYHGSADKMNACIIRSI' A
#
# COMPACT_ATOMS: atom_id res chain seq x y z
N MET A 1 -10.65 10.94 19.61
CA MET A 1 -10.70 10.97 18.14
C MET A 1 -9.91 12.17 17.69
N SER A 2 -8.86 12.01 16.87
CA SER A 2 -8.05 13.14 16.38
C SER A 2 -8.92 13.98 15.43
N PRO A 3 -9.05 15.31 15.67
CA PRO A 3 -9.80 16.21 14.81
C PRO A 3 -9.26 16.29 13.37
N GLU A 4 -8.03 15.85 13.14
CA GLU A 4 -7.32 15.93 11.85
C GLU A 4 -7.17 14.55 11.16
N ALA A 5 -8.12 13.63 11.35
CA ALA A 5 -8.12 12.39 10.58
C ALA A 5 -8.04 12.73 9.07
N LEU A 6 -7.08 12.11 8.36
CA LEU A 6 -6.83 12.38 6.94
C LEU A 6 -8.09 12.07 6.12
N HIS A 7 -8.82 13.12 5.74
CA HIS A 7 -10.02 12.99 4.91
C HIS A 7 -9.61 12.87 3.45
N MET A 8 -9.75 11.67 2.89
CA MET A 8 -9.53 11.44 1.46
C MET A 8 -10.77 11.87 0.67
N THR A 9 -10.61 12.73 -0.33
CA THR A 9 -11.71 13.17 -1.21
C THR A 9 -12.05 12.17 -2.31
N SER A 10 -11.18 11.18 -2.53
CA SER A 10 -11.38 10.06 -3.46
C SER A 10 -10.58 8.83 -3.01
N ILE A 11 -10.94 7.65 -3.50
CA ILE A 11 -10.19 6.42 -3.26
C ILE A 11 -8.90 6.46 -4.10
N PRO A 12 -7.71 6.37 -3.47
CA PRO A 12 -6.45 6.40 -4.20
C PRO A 12 -6.22 5.09 -4.96
N ASP A 13 -5.55 5.17 -6.10
CA ASP A 13 -5.16 3.98 -6.85
C ASP A 13 -4.13 3.12 -6.09
N PHE A 14 -3.28 3.78 -5.28
CA PHE A 14 -2.28 3.16 -4.41
C PHE A 14 -2.36 3.72 -3.00
N LEU A 15 -2.42 2.86 -2.00
CA LEU A 15 -2.39 3.26 -0.60
C LEU A 15 -1.22 2.56 0.10
N ILE A 16 -0.15 3.31 0.38
CA ILE A 16 1.03 2.79 1.07
C ILE A 16 0.92 3.11 2.56
N LEU A 17 0.82 2.05 3.38
CA LEU A 17 0.66 2.13 4.83
C LEU A 17 1.78 1.34 5.52
N PRO A 18 2.95 1.95 5.75
CA PRO A 18 4.00 1.34 6.55
C PRO A 18 3.50 1.05 7.98
N SER A 19 3.78 -0.15 8.48
CA SER A 19 3.44 -0.53 9.86
C SER A 19 4.32 -1.68 10.36
N ASP A 20 4.26 -1.94 11.67
CA ASP A 20 4.93 -3.08 12.31
C ASP A 20 4.23 -4.44 12.06
N MET A 21 3.09 -4.43 11.36
CA MET A 21 2.39 -5.65 10.93
C MET A 21 3.18 -6.36 9.82
N LYS A 22 2.85 -7.63 9.56
CA LYS A 22 3.44 -8.37 8.43
C LYS A 22 3.20 -7.62 7.12
N TYR A 23 4.24 -7.53 6.29
CA TYR A 23 4.18 -6.91 4.97
C TYR A 23 3.10 -7.56 4.09
N PHE A 24 2.49 -6.77 3.22
CA PHE A 24 1.50 -7.25 2.25
C PHE A 24 1.36 -6.32 1.05
N ILE A 25 0.85 -6.90 -0.03
CA ILE A 25 0.26 -6.18 -1.16
C ILE A 25 -1.13 -6.78 -1.35
N LYS A 26 -2.17 -5.95 -1.36
CA LYS A 26 -3.55 -6.39 -1.53
C LYS A 26 -4.31 -5.44 -2.44
N VAL A 27 -5.10 -6.01 -3.36
CA VAL A 27 -6.08 -5.25 -4.14
C VAL A 27 -7.40 -5.27 -3.36
N VAL A 28 -7.93 -4.10 -3.05
CA VAL A 28 -9.21 -3.93 -2.36
C VAL A 28 -10.18 -3.20 -3.28
N SER A 29 -11.37 -3.76 -3.49
CA SER A 29 -12.46 -3.08 -4.18
C SER A 29 -13.31 -2.33 -3.16
N LEU A 30 -13.43 -1.01 -3.33
CA LEU A 30 -14.18 -0.09 -2.49
C LEU A 30 -15.28 0.57 -3.31
N VAL A 31 -16.37 0.97 -2.67
CA VAL A 31 -17.48 1.68 -3.33
C VAL A 31 -17.14 3.17 -3.37
N GLU A 32 -17.21 3.78 -4.56
CA GLU A 32 -17.01 5.22 -4.78
C GLU A 32 -18.20 5.77 -5.58
N GLY A 33 -19.08 6.54 -4.93
CA GLY A 33 -20.32 7.01 -5.55
C GLY A 33 -21.21 5.85 -6.00
N GLN A 34 -21.55 5.79 -7.29
CA GLN A 34 -22.33 4.69 -7.89
C GLN A 34 -21.46 3.55 -8.45
N GLY A 35 -20.12 3.63 -8.33
CA GLY A 35 -19.17 2.66 -8.90
C GLY A 35 -18.38 1.88 -7.86
N GLN A 36 -17.64 0.87 -8.33
CA GLN A 36 -16.56 0.24 -7.56
C GLN A 36 -15.21 0.73 -8.08
N ARG A 37 -14.32 1.12 -7.18
CA ARG A 37 -12.93 1.45 -7.47
C ARG A 37 -11.99 0.50 -6.74
N LYS A 38 -10.93 0.09 -7.43
CA LYS A 38 -9.88 -0.73 -6.84
C LYS A 38 -8.79 0.18 -6.27
N SER A 39 -8.29 -0.17 -5.09
CA SER A 39 -7.09 0.42 -4.51
C SER A 39 -6.07 -0.68 -4.22
N ILE A 40 -4.81 -0.41 -4.53
CA ILE A 40 -3.70 -1.31 -4.25
C ILE A 40 -3.08 -0.88 -2.92
N CYS A 41 -3.44 -1.60 -1.86
CA CYS A 41 -2.97 -1.36 -0.51
C CYS A 41 -1.66 -2.10 -0.27
N ILE A 42 -0.64 -1.37 0.18
CA ILE A 42 0.73 -1.88 0.32
C ILE A 42 1.23 -1.55 1.73
N ASN A 43 1.54 -2.58 2.50
CA ASN A 43 2.39 -2.45 3.68
C ASN A 43 3.78 -2.99 3.33
N PRO A 44 4.79 -2.13 3.12
CA PRO A 44 6.15 -2.60 2.85
C PRO A 44 6.82 -3.27 4.04
N GLY A 45 6.26 -3.16 5.25
CA GLY A 45 6.93 -3.49 6.50
C GLY A 45 7.97 -2.43 6.89
N THR A 46 8.87 -2.79 7.80
CA THR A 46 9.98 -1.93 8.21
C THR A 46 11.26 -2.33 7.47
N LEU A 47 12.06 -1.34 7.05
CA LEU A 47 13.31 -1.60 6.32
C LEU A 47 14.36 -2.31 7.21
N ALA A 48 14.30 -2.06 8.52
CA ALA A 48 15.05 -2.75 9.56
C ALA A 48 14.16 -2.90 10.79
N LYS A 49 14.38 -3.95 11.61
CA LYS A 49 13.70 -4.12 12.90
C LYS A 49 14.74 -4.56 13.93
N GLY A 50 15.35 -3.59 14.62
CA GLY A 50 16.52 -3.84 15.45
C GLY A 50 17.72 -4.32 14.62
N GLU A 51 18.40 -5.38 15.05
CA GLU A 51 19.52 -6.00 14.33
C GLU A 51 19.09 -6.94 13.17
N GLY A 52 17.78 -7.06 12.91
CA GLY A 52 17.22 -8.00 11.94
C GLY A 52 17.02 -7.43 10.53
N VAL A 53 17.01 -8.35 9.55
CA VAL A 53 16.61 -8.15 8.16
C VAL A 53 15.16 -7.66 8.08
N GLY A 54 14.94 -6.55 7.38
CA GLY A 54 13.62 -5.99 7.12
C GLY A 54 13.12 -6.24 5.70
N THR A 55 12.17 -5.43 5.25
CA THR A 55 11.57 -5.54 3.91
C THR A 55 11.29 -4.17 3.29
N PHE A 56 11.20 -4.15 1.96
CA PHE A 56 10.69 -3.03 1.17
C PHE A 56 9.82 -3.52 0.03
N ALA A 57 9.01 -2.63 -0.55
CA ALA A 57 8.19 -2.92 -1.72
C ALA A 57 8.83 -2.32 -2.98
N GLU A 58 8.93 -3.10 -4.04
CA GLU A 58 9.24 -2.60 -5.40
C GLU A 58 7.93 -2.48 -6.18
N LEU A 59 7.68 -1.32 -6.80
CA LEU A 59 6.53 -1.09 -7.65
C LEU A 59 7.00 -0.68 -9.05
N LYS A 60 6.50 -1.37 -10.08
CA LYS A 60 6.73 -1.07 -11.50
C LYS A 60 5.43 -0.53 -12.09
N TYR A 61 5.35 0.79 -12.21
CA TYR A 61 4.17 1.49 -12.73
C TYR A 61 4.19 1.57 -14.25
N HIS A 62 3.07 1.23 -14.88
CA HIS A 62 2.90 1.26 -16.35
C HIS A 62 1.67 2.08 -16.77
N GLY A 63 1.56 3.30 -16.26
CA GLY A 63 0.54 4.28 -16.68
C GLY A 63 -0.84 4.10 -16.06
N SER A 64 -1.11 2.99 -15.38
CA SER A 64 -2.31 2.78 -14.57
C SER A 64 -2.13 1.67 -13.54
N ALA A 65 -2.97 1.64 -12.50
CA ALA A 65 -2.88 0.67 -11.41
C ALA A 65 -3.21 -0.78 -11.84
N ASP A 66 -4.05 -0.97 -12.84
CA ASP A 66 -4.34 -2.28 -13.44
C ASP A 66 -3.15 -2.84 -14.26
N LYS A 67 -2.17 -2.00 -14.61
CA LYS A 67 -1.01 -2.38 -15.41
C LYS A 67 0.30 -2.45 -14.61
N MET A 68 0.26 -2.27 -13.30
CA MET A 68 1.46 -2.30 -12.46
C MET A 68 1.84 -3.70 -11.99
N ASN A 69 3.12 -3.90 -11.67
CA ASN A 69 3.63 -5.07 -10.96
C ASN A 69 4.26 -4.62 -9.63
N ALA A 70 4.07 -5.39 -8.55
CA ALA A 70 4.75 -5.11 -7.29
C ALA A 70 5.16 -6.39 -6.58
N CYS A 71 6.25 -6.31 -5.81
CA CYS A 71 6.72 -7.38 -4.96
C CYS A 71 7.29 -6.83 -3.65
N ILE A 72 7.38 -7.70 -2.65
CA ILE A 72 8.09 -7.42 -1.40
C ILE A 72 9.44 -8.11 -1.45
N ILE A 73 10.50 -7.35 -1.16
CA ILE A 73 11.89 -7.81 -1.14
C ILE A 73 12.40 -7.72 0.30
N ARG A 74 13.16 -8.74 0.74
CA ARG A 74 13.86 -8.72 2.02
C ARG A 74 15.16 -7.91 1.87
N SER A 75 15.41 -6.98 2.79
CA SER A 75 16.71 -6.32 2.84
C SER A 75 17.78 -7.36 3.19
N ILE A 76 19.00 -7.16 2.69
CA ILE A 76 20.14 -8.06 2.93
C ILE A 76 21.07 -7.39 3.92
#